data_AF-A0A9P0NVR9-F1
#
_entry.id   AF-A0A9P0NVR9-F1
#
_cell.length_a   1.000
_cell.length_b   1.000
_cell.length_c   1.000
_cell.angle_alpha   90.00
_cell.angle_beta   90.00
_cell.angle_gamma   90.00
#
_symmetry.space_group_name_H-M   'P 1'
#
loop_
_entity.id
_entity.type
_entity.pdbx_description
1 polymer ?
#
loop_
_entity_poly.entity_id
_entity_poly.type
_entity_poly.pdbx_seq_one_letter_code
_entity_poly.pdbx_strand_id
1 'polypeptide(L)'
;MDCFTTATPSCHCPEGHENVIQFLNSKVEALYSYRDRFFENHKIEDAILKNEEVEKLLQTTKQIFNHHEGLIKDEDRAQYNFLIGKMLNVVPSYDKLAENYLSKAIKLDPKLVEAWNELGECYWKNDDIGKSTNCYERALKEQKNKISLRSLSMLARQSRAISADEKMKNIAKGLNYAKEAVQLDPQDGLSWAILGNAHLSSFFGIQQNPAILKKCLSAYAQAEKDLIARTTPDVHYNKGITLKYEEEYELALESFNNASMFDPTWDPPRLKEQQLVRYLKDIQEFAMSSGKMKAKRLQQLLQAIDFKQLGPYYGGSYTSTTVNETVKLELCKLSELKAGVNAEKVVLGKVVCSVRNEDVVPFTFCMVDKDGTCVVVTVFNLAAGKGYIIGDSVAIPEPFVTDVNFCYKGDKFDFRMIRVEAPVVLVVNGKKVTRDQQAGVTLSIFKKYD
;
A
#
# COMPACT_ATOMS: atom_id res chain seq x y z
N MET A 1 -62.74 25.96 29.08
CA MET A 1 -62.27 26.59 27.83
C MET A 1 -61.07 27.44 28.23
N ASP A 2 -59.82 27.12 27.94
CA ASP A 2 -59.28 26.20 26.95
C ASP A 2 -57.94 25.62 27.42
N CYS A 3 -57.81 24.29 27.32
CA CYS A 3 -56.52 23.62 27.33
C CYS A 3 -55.85 23.93 25.99
N PHE A 4 -54.77 24.72 26.02
CA PHE A 4 -53.83 24.77 24.90
C PHE A 4 -53.10 23.42 24.83
N THR A 5 -53.66 22.49 24.06
CA THR A 5 -52.91 21.36 23.51
C THR A 5 -51.89 21.94 22.53
N THR A 6 -50.63 22.07 22.96
CA THR A 6 -49.51 22.23 22.03
C THR A 6 -49.38 20.93 21.24
N ALA A 7 -50.09 20.85 20.12
CA ALA A 7 -49.91 19.78 19.16
C ALA A 7 -48.44 19.79 18.72
N THR A 8 -47.70 18.74 19.07
CA THR A 8 -46.40 18.44 18.45
C THR A 8 -46.60 18.46 16.94
N PRO A 9 -45.78 19.19 16.17
CA PRO A 9 -45.93 19.23 14.72
C PRO A 9 -45.78 17.80 14.17
N SER A 10 -46.90 17.24 13.71
CA SER A 10 -46.95 15.87 13.21
C SER A 10 -46.40 15.83 11.78
N CYS A 11 -45.35 15.03 11.57
CA CYS A 11 -44.82 14.76 10.24
C CYS A 11 -45.89 14.09 9.37
N HIS A 12 -46.18 14.67 8.20
CA HIS A 12 -47.07 14.06 7.20
C HIS A 12 -46.25 13.24 6.19
N CYS A 13 -45.35 12.40 6.69
CA CYS A 13 -44.49 11.54 5.91
C CYS A 13 -45.14 10.17 5.65
N PRO A 14 -44.85 9.50 4.51
CA PRO A 14 -45.37 8.15 4.22
C PRO A 14 -44.92 7.09 5.23
N GLU A 15 -43.74 7.29 5.81
CA GLU A 15 -43.18 6.50 6.89
C GLU A 15 -43.40 7.25 8.20
N GLY A 16 -44.40 6.84 8.99
CA GLY A 16 -44.64 7.45 10.30
C GLY A 16 -43.45 7.24 11.23
N HIS A 17 -42.94 8.31 11.86
CA HIS A 17 -41.90 8.24 12.88
C HIS A 17 -42.24 9.15 14.07
N GLU A 18 -42.02 8.64 15.28
CA GLU A 18 -42.26 9.38 16.53
C GLU A 18 -41.03 10.20 16.97
N ASN A 19 -39.82 9.75 16.60
CA ASN A 19 -38.56 10.44 16.88
C ASN A 19 -37.83 10.77 15.57
N VAL A 20 -37.85 12.07 15.22
CA VAL A 20 -37.27 12.60 13.98
C VAL A 20 -35.76 12.33 13.89
N ILE A 21 -35.02 12.47 14.99
CA ILE A 21 -33.57 12.27 15.00
C ILE A 21 -33.20 10.81 14.75
N GLN A 22 -33.89 9.89 15.42
CA GLN A 22 -33.68 8.46 15.20
C GLN A 22 -34.01 8.07 13.75
N PHE A 23 -35.09 8.62 13.20
CA PHE A 23 -35.45 8.43 11.80
C PHE A 23 -34.34 8.95 10.86
N LEU A 24 -33.89 10.18 11.03
CA LEU A 24 -32.82 10.77 10.21
C LEU A 24 -31.51 9.98 10.34
N ASN A 25 -31.16 9.52 11.55
CA ASN A 25 -29.99 8.67 11.76
C ASN A 25 -30.09 7.37 10.95
N SER A 26 -31.25 6.71 10.95
CA SER A 26 -31.45 5.48 10.18
C SER A 26 -31.27 5.69 8.67
N LYS A 27 -31.61 6.88 8.15
CA LYS A 27 -31.39 7.23 6.73
C LYS A 27 -29.91 7.45 6.42
N VAL A 28 -29.17 8.10 7.33
CA VAL A 28 -27.71 8.25 7.19
C VAL A 28 -27.00 6.90 7.30
N GLU A 29 -27.42 6.04 8.23
CA GLU A 29 -26.90 4.67 8.36
C GLU A 29 -27.18 3.84 7.11
N ALA A 30 -28.38 3.91 6.54
CA ALA A 30 -28.72 3.23 5.29
C ALA A 30 -27.84 3.71 4.13
N LEU A 31 -27.59 5.01 4.03
CA LEU A 31 -26.71 5.62 3.03
C LEU A 31 -25.25 5.12 3.16
N TYR A 32 -24.68 5.15 4.37
CA TYR A 32 -23.33 4.63 4.61
C TYR A 32 -23.24 3.11 4.43
N SER A 33 -24.26 2.36 4.88
CA SER A 33 -24.35 0.92 4.67
C SER A 33 -24.37 0.57 3.19
N TYR A 34 -25.14 1.31 2.38
CA TYR A 34 -25.17 1.13 0.94
C TYR A 34 -23.79 1.37 0.29
N ARG A 35 -23.08 2.43 0.70
CA ARG A 35 -21.71 2.73 0.24
C ARG A 35 -20.71 1.65 0.64
N ASP A 36 -20.69 1.29 1.93
CA ASP A 36 -19.64 0.45 2.52
C ASP A 36 -19.85 -1.04 2.22
N ARG A 37 -21.11 -1.46 2.05
CA ARG A 37 -21.52 -2.83 1.79
C ARG A 37 -22.13 -3.02 0.40
N PHE A 38 -21.77 -2.15 -0.54
CA PHE A 38 -22.27 -2.19 -1.92
C PHE A 38 -22.22 -3.60 -2.53
N PHE A 39 -21.10 -4.30 -2.34
CA PHE A 39 -20.86 -5.64 -2.86
C PHE A 39 -21.50 -6.79 -2.05
N GLU A 40 -22.29 -6.51 -1.01
CA GLU A 40 -23.20 -7.51 -0.41
C GLU A 40 -24.35 -7.85 -1.38
N ASN A 41 -24.83 -6.84 -2.12
CA ASN A 41 -26.06 -6.94 -2.91
C ASN A 41 -25.85 -6.65 -4.41
N HIS A 42 -24.66 -6.18 -4.80
CA HIS A 42 -24.30 -5.89 -6.19
C HIS A 42 -23.14 -6.77 -6.63
N LYS A 43 -23.08 -7.06 -7.93
CA LYS A 43 -21.98 -7.83 -8.48
C LYS A 43 -20.77 -6.93 -8.72
N ILE A 44 -19.62 -7.53 -9.00
CA ILE A 44 -18.39 -6.79 -9.25
C ILE A 44 -18.48 -5.95 -10.54
N GLU A 45 -19.28 -6.39 -11.51
CA GLU A 45 -19.53 -5.66 -12.76
C GLU A 45 -20.26 -4.33 -12.52
N ASP A 46 -21.01 -4.23 -11.42
CA ASP A 46 -21.76 -3.03 -11.03
C ASP A 46 -20.87 -1.99 -10.32
N ALA A 47 -19.59 -2.29 -10.06
CA ALA A 47 -18.67 -1.40 -9.33
C ALA A 47 -18.56 0.01 -9.95
N ILE A 48 -18.69 0.12 -11.28
CA ILE A 48 -18.66 1.40 -12.00
C ILE A 48 -19.83 2.32 -11.63
N LEU A 49 -20.98 1.75 -11.22
CA LEU A 49 -22.19 2.49 -10.88
C LEU A 49 -22.19 2.99 -9.43
N LYS A 50 -21.40 2.37 -8.56
CA LYS A 50 -21.38 2.61 -7.11
C LYS A 50 -21.36 4.09 -6.73
N ASN A 51 -20.44 4.86 -7.30
CA ASN A 51 -20.28 6.28 -6.95
C ASN A 51 -21.50 7.12 -7.39
N GLU A 52 -22.06 6.83 -8.57
CA GLU A 52 -23.26 7.51 -9.07
C GLU A 52 -24.50 7.18 -8.21
N GLU A 53 -24.65 5.93 -7.81
CA GLU A 53 -25.78 5.49 -6.98
C GLU A 53 -25.72 6.04 -5.55
N VAL A 54 -24.52 6.09 -4.96
CA VAL A 54 -24.29 6.76 -3.66
C VAL A 54 -24.65 8.24 -3.74
N GLU A 55 -24.29 8.93 -4.83
CA GLU A 55 -24.64 10.33 -5.05
C GLU A 55 -26.16 10.54 -5.19
N LYS A 56 -26.85 9.66 -5.92
CA LYS A 56 -28.33 9.69 -6.02
C LYS A 56 -29.00 9.48 -4.67
N LEU A 57 -28.49 8.54 -3.87
CA LEU A 57 -29.01 8.28 -2.53
C LEU A 57 -28.73 9.44 -1.58
N LEU A 58 -27.57 10.09 -1.69
CA LEU A 58 -27.24 11.32 -0.98
C LEU A 58 -28.26 12.43 -1.29
N GLN A 59 -28.57 12.68 -2.57
CA GLN A 59 -29.56 13.71 -2.94
C GLN A 59 -30.96 13.41 -2.38
N THR A 60 -31.37 12.14 -2.42
CA THR A 60 -32.66 11.71 -1.83
C THR A 60 -32.67 11.90 -0.32
N THR A 61 -31.59 11.51 0.36
CA THR A 61 -31.44 11.67 1.81
C THR A 61 -31.45 13.15 2.19
N LYS A 62 -30.80 14.02 1.41
CA LYS A 62 -30.81 15.46 1.62
C LYS A 62 -32.21 16.07 1.54
N GLN A 63 -33.06 15.60 0.61
CA GLN A 63 -34.45 16.02 0.54
C GLN A 63 -35.25 15.62 1.80
N ILE A 64 -34.99 14.42 2.34
CA ILE A 64 -35.57 13.98 3.61
C ILE A 64 -35.16 14.93 4.73
N PHE A 65 -33.88 15.27 4.86
CA PHE A 65 -33.41 16.22 5.89
C PHE A 65 -34.10 17.58 5.77
N ASN A 66 -34.19 18.14 4.56
CA ASN A 66 -34.86 19.43 4.34
C ASN A 66 -36.34 19.41 4.75
N HIS A 67 -37.06 18.31 4.51
CA HIS A 67 -38.46 18.19 4.92
C HIS A 67 -38.65 18.16 6.44
N HIS A 68 -37.65 17.66 7.17
CA HIS A 68 -37.74 17.45 8.63
C HIS A 68 -37.06 18.55 9.45
N GLU A 69 -36.37 19.50 8.82
CA GLU A 69 -35.63 20.57 9.52
C GLU A 69 -36.51 21.39 10.47
N GLY A 70 -37.75 21.68 10.07
CA GLY A 70 -38.71 22.44 10.88
C GLY A 70 -39.27 21.67 12.08
N LEU A 71 -39.01 20.37 12.17
CA LEU A 71 -39.48 19.49 13.25
C LEU A 71 -38.40 19.28 14.33
N ILE A 72 -37.19 19.77 14.10
CA ILE A 72 -36.04 19.58 15.01
C ILE A 72 -36.16 20.49 16.21
N LYS A 73 -36.20 19.88 17.40
CA LYS A 73 -36.18 20.58 18.69
C LYS A 73 -34.80 21.16 18.96
N ASP A 74 -34.75 22.19 19.80
CA ASP A 74 -33.49 22.86 20.16
C ASP A 74 -32.50 21.93 20.86
N GLU A 75 -32.99 21.03 21.72
CA GLU A 75 -32.19 20.01 22.42
C GLU A 75 -31.51 19.02 21.46
N ASP A 76 -32.13 18.77 20.31
CA ASP A 76 -31.66 17.82 19.29
C ASP A 76 -30.75 18.46 18.24
N ARG A 77 -30.52 19.78 18.32
CA ARG A 77 -29.77 20.52 17.28
C ARG A 77 -28.35 20.02 17.13
N ALA A 78 -27.66 19.63 18.21
CA ALA A 78 -26.31 19.09 18.12
C ALA A 78 -26.28 17.83 17.24
N GLN A 79 -27.15 16.87 17.55
CA GLN A 79 -27.26 15.61 16.82
C GLN A 79 -27.73 15.82 15.37
N TYR A 80 -28.71 16.70 15.14
CA TYR A 80 -29.15 17.05 13.79
C TYR A 80 -28.01 17.62 12.93
N ASN A 81 -27.26 18.59 13.47
CA ASN A 81 -26.10 19.18 12.78
C ASN A 81 -25.01 18.14 12.50
N PHE A 82 -24.81 17.19 13.41
CA PHE A 82 -23.90 16.07 13.18
C PHE A 82 -24.39 15.18 12.02
N LEU A 83 -25.64 14.75 12.05
CA LEU A 83 -26.20 13.83 11.06
C LEU A 83 -26.22 14.43 9.64
N ILE A 84 -26.59 15.70 9.49
CA ILE A 84 -26.53 16.38 8.19
C ILE A 84 -25.08 16.54 7.72
N GLY A 85 -24.17 16.86 8.64
CA GLY A 85 -22.74 16.95 8.35
C GLY A 85 -22.15 15.62 7.88
N LYS A 86 -22.47 14.53 8.58
CA LYS A 86 -22.11 13.15 8.23
C LYS A 86 -22.68 12.74 6.87
N MET A 87 -23.98 12.98 6.64
CA MET A 87 -24.61 12.73 5.34
C MET A 87 -23.86 13.41 4.19
N LEU A 88 -23.55 14.70 4.31
CA LEU A 88 -22.82 15.47 3.30
C LEU A 88 -21.36 14.98 3.13
N ASN A 89 -20.79 14.37 4.17
CA ASN A 89 -19.44 13.81 4.16
C ASN A 89 -19.38 12.36 3.60
N VAL A 90 -20.47 11.80 3.05
CA VAL A 90 -20.48 10.40 2.57
C VAL A 90 -19.56 10.16 1.38
N VAL A 91 -19.37 11.17 0.53
CA VAL A 91 -18.58 11.06 -0.70
C VAL A 91 -17.10 11.44 -0.48
N PRO A 92 -16.18 10.99 -1.35
CA PRO A 92 -14.76 11.27 -1.20
C PRO A 92 -14.37 12.76 -1.33
N SER A 93 -15.17 13.56 -2.03
CA SER A 93 -14.91 15.00 -2.22
C SER A 93 -15.18 15.80 -0.95
N TYR A 94 -14.39 16.86 -0.76
CA TYR A 94 -14.62 17.82 0.32
C TYR A 94 -15.88 18.66 0.08
N ASP A 95 -16.73 18.76 1.10
CA ASP A 95 -17.89 19.64 1.13
C ASP A 95 -17.78 20.65 2.28
N LYS A 96 -17.78 21.94 1.94
CA LYS A 96 -17.74 23.04 2.92
C LYS A 96 -18.97 23.07 3.83
N LEU A 97 -20.14 22.66 3.33
CA LEU A 97 -21.35 22.56 4.11
C LEU A 97 -21.24 21.48 5.17
N ALA A 98 -20.64 20.32 4.84
CA ALA A 98 -20.34 19.28 5.82
C ALA A 98 -19.48 19.83 6.96
N GLU A 99 -18.38 20.53 6.65
CA GLU A 99 -17.52 21.17 7.65
C GLU A 99 -18.31 22.15 8.55
N ASN A 100 -19.15 23.00 7.96
CA ASN A 100 -19.92 24.00 8.69
C ASN A 100 -20.91 23.35 9.67
N TYR A 101 -21.61 22.30 9.24
CA TYR A 101 -22.57 21.58 10.07
C TYR A 101 -21.88 20.78 11.19
N LEU A 102 -20.81 20.07 10.87
CA LEU A 102 -20.01 19.34 11.86
C LEU A 102 -19.38 20.28 12.89
N SER A 103 -18.90 21.45 12.45
CA SER A 103 -18.38 22.50 13.34
C SER A 103 -19.45 23.07 14.28
N LYS A 104 -20.71 23.17 13.83
CA LYS A 104 -21.83 23.56 14.71
C LYS A 104 -22.16 22.46 15.71
N ALA A 105 -22.15 21.19 15.28
CA ALA A 105 -22.43 20.05 16.15
C ALA A 105 -21.47 20.00 17.34
N ILE A 106 -20.15 20.08 17.12
CA ILE A 106 -19.16 20.06 18.20
C ILE A 106 -19.17 21.32 19.10
N LYS A 107 -19.74 22.43 18.63
CA LYS A 107 -19.92 23.64 19.45
C LYS A 107 -21.10 23.50 20.41
N LEU A 108 -22.17 22.84 19.95
CA LEU A 108 -23.36 22.59 20.74
C LEU A 108 -23.15 21.42 21.72
N ASP A 109 -22.46 20.36 21.26
CA ASP A 109 -22.04 19.24 22.09
C ASP A 109 -20.56 18.87 21.83
N PRO A 110 -19.63 19.41 22.64
CA PRO A 110 -18.21 19.10 22.53
C PRO A 110 -17.85 17.63 22.82
N LYS A 111 -18.75 16.86 23.47
CA LYS A 111 -18.51 15.46 23.83
C LYS A 111 -18.94 14.48 22.73
N LEU A 112 -19.54 14.97 21.65
CA LEU A 112 -19.98 14.15 20.52
C LEU A 112 -18.77 13.66 19.69
N VAL A 113 -18.20 12.54 20.13
CA VAL A 113 -16.99 11.90 19.54
C VAL A 113 -17.14 11.64 18.04
N GLU A 114 -18.32 11.22 17.60
CA GLU A 114 -18.60 10.93 16.20
C GLU A 114 -18.53 12.19 15.32
N ALA A 115 -19.00 13.34 15.83
CA ALA A 115 -18.91 14.60 15.11
C ALA A 115 -17.46 15.09 14.97
N TRP A 116 -16.62 14.87 15.99
CA TRP A 116 -15.18 15.11 15.88
C TRP A 116 -14.52 14.22 14.83
N ASN A 117 -14.89 12.94 14.78
CA ASN A 117 -14.37 12.01 13.78
C ASN A 117 -14.75 12.41 12.36
N GLU A 118 -16.03 12.71 12.12
CA GLU A 118 -16.52 13.16 10.81
C GLU A 118 -15.89 14.50 10.40
N LEU A 119 -15.70 15.44 11.34
CA LEU A 119 -15.02 16.71 11.05
C LEU A 119 -13.55 16.48 10.71
N GLY A 120 -12.90 15.53 11.40
CA GLY A 120 -11.54 15.09 11.09
C GLY A 120 -11.42 14.51 9.69
N GLU A 121 -12.39 13.70 9.25
CA GLU A 121 -12.45 13.16 7.89
C GLU A 121 -12.71 14.27 6.86
N CYS A 122 -13.60 15.21 7.17
CA CYS A 122 -13.88 16.36 6.31
C CYS A 122 -12.61 17.21 6.07
N TYR A 123 -11.84 17.49 7.13
CA TYR A 123 -10.56 18.20 6.99
C TYR A 123 -9.49 17.39 6.25
N TRP A 124 -9.50 16.06 6.40
CA TRP A 124 -8.62 15.18 5.62
C TRP A 124 -8.92 15.27 4.12
N LYS A 125 -10.19 15.28 3.73
CA LYS A 125 -10.62 15.48 2.33
C LYS A 125 -10.24 16.84 1.78
N ASN A 126 -10.06 17.84 2.65
CA ASN A 126 -9.57 19.18 2.31
C ASN A 126 -8.03 19.30 2.37
N ASP A 127 -7.29 18.20 2.52
CA ASP A 127 -5.82 18.17 2.73
C ASP A 127 -5.34 19.01 3.94
N ASP A 128 -6.23 19.37 4.87
CA ASP A 128 -5.90 20.07 6.11
C ASP A 128 -5.51 19.07 7.20
N ILE A 129 -4.33 18.48 7.03
CA ILE A 129 -3.73 17.48 7.93
C ILE A 129 -3.68 17.97 9.38
N GLY A 130 -3.43 19.26 9.59
CA GLY A 130 -3.33 19.86 10.92
C GLY A 130 -4.66 19.87 11.65
N LYS A 131 -5.72 20.42 11.03
CA LYS A 131 -7.06 20.40 11.65
C LYS A 131 -7.63 18.99 11.77
N SER A 132 -7.37 18.13 10.79
CA SER A 132 -7.76 16.73 10.82
C SER A 132 -7.18 16.01 12.04
N THR A 133 -5.86 16.14 12.27
CA THR A 133 -5.17 15.57 13.43
C THR A 133 -5.75 16.08 14.74
N ASN A 134 -5.98 17.39 14.86
CA ASN A 134 -6.56 17.99 16.06
C ASN A 134 -7.94 17.43 16.39
N CYS A 135 -8.80 17.20 15.38
CA CYS A 135 -10.14 16.65 15.58
C CYS A 135 -10.07 15.22 16.13
N TYR A 136 -9.24 14.36 15.55
CA TYR A 136 -9.10 12.98 16.02
C TYR A 136 -8.43 12.88 17.41
N GLU A 137 -7.45 13.75 17.71
CA GLU A 137 -6.87 13.81 19.06
C GLU A 137 -7.88 14.28 20.10
N ARG A 138 -8.79 15.19 19.74
CA ARG A 138 -9.91 15.60 20.62
C ARG A 138 -10.91 14.46 20.81
N ALA A 139 -11.31 13.77 19.73
CA ALA A 139 -12.17 12.59 19.82
C ALA A 139 -11.61 11.53 20.77
N LEU A 140 -10.30 11.24 20.69
CA LEU A 140 -9.65 10.27 21.60
C LEU A 140 -9.56 10.72 23.06
N LYS A 141 -9.50 12.03 23.33
CA LYS A 141 -9.52 12.55 24.70
C LYS A 141 -10.88 12.36 25.36
N GLU A 142 -11.96 12.50 24.59
CA GLU A 142 -13.33 12.26 25.08
C GLU A 142 -13.60 10.76 25.21
N GLN A 143 -13.29 9.97 24.18
CA GLN A 143 -13.46 8.52 24.20
C GLN A 143 -12.50 7.82 23.24
N LYS A 144 -11.77 6.82 23.75
CA LYS A 144 -10.94 5.95 22.92
C LYS A 144 -11.82 5.18 21.92
N ASN A 145 -11.55 5.34 20.63
CA ASN A 145 -12.33 4.72 19.56
C ASN A 145 -11.43 4.34 18.36
N LYS A 146 -11.86 3.33 17.59
CA LYS A 146 -11.06 2.76 16.48
C LYS A 146 -10.96 3.70 15.28
N ILE A 147 -11.96 4.54 15.04
CA ILE A 147 -12.00 5.46 13.91
C ILE A 147 -10.86 6.48 14.04
N SER A 148 -10.77 7.18 15.18
CA SER A 148 -9.71 8.16 15.41
C SER A 148 -8.32 7.50 15.40
N LEU A 149 -8.15 6.31 15.98
CA LEU A 149 -6.87 5.60 15.99
C LEU A 149 -6.41 5.25 14.57
N ARG A 150 -7.30 4.71 13.73
CA ARG A 150 -7.00 4.42 12.32
C ARG A 150 -6.61 5.69 11.56
N SER A 151 -7.37 6.77 11.73
CA SER A 151 -7.11 8.03 11.04
C SER A 151 -5.80 8.68 11.48
N LEU A 152 -5.52 8.71 12.78
CA LEU A 152 -4.24 9.19 13.31
C LEU A 152 -3.06 8.31 12.87
N SER A 153 -3.26 7.00 12.69
CA SER A 153 -2.24 6.15 12.09
C SER A 153 -1.90 6.60 10.67
N MET A 154 -2.90 6.88 9.84
CA MET A 154 -2.71 7.36 8.47
C MET A 154 -2.04 8.73 8.44
N LEU A 155 -2.57 9.70 9.19
CA LEU A 155 -2.05 11.07 9.32
C LEU A 155 -0.60 11.10 9.78
N ALA A 156 -0.26 10.33 10.81
CA ALA A 156 1.10 10.30 11.34
C ALA A 156 2.09 9.82 10.28
N ARG A 157 1.79 8.76 9.54
CA ARG A 157 2.70 8.22 8.51
C ARG A 157 2.85 9.12 7.28
N GLN A 158 1.86 9.98 7.01
CA GLN A 158 1.88 10.92 5.90
C GLN A 158 2.34 12.33 6.30
N SER A 159 2.51 12.59 7.60
CA SER A 159 2.94 13.89 8.09
C SER A 159 4.29 14.28 7.47
N ARG A 160 4.35 15.50 6.94
CA ARG A 160 5.59 16.08 6.42
C ARG A 160 6.63 16.07 7.53
N ALA A 161 7.82 15.55 7.24
CA ALA A 161 8.93 15.49 8.17
C ALA A 161 10.09 16.31 7.59
N ILE A 162 10.73 17.11 8.44
CA ILE A 162 11.87 17.96 8.07
C ILE A 162 13.17 17.15 8.14
N SER A 163 13.17 16.05 8.91
CA SER A 163 14.32 15.16 9.08
C SER A 163 13.94 13.68 8.98
N ALA A 164 14.93 12.83 8.72
CA ALA A 164 14.75 11.37 8.72
C ALA A 164 14.33 10.84 10.10
N ASP A 165 14.87 11.40 11.19
CA ASP A 165 14.51 11.01 12.57
C ASP A 165 13.05 11.34 12.89
N GLU A 166 12.58 12.52 12.49
CA GLU A 166 11.17 12.90 12.62
C GLU A 166 10.26 11.98 11.79
N LYS A 167 10.67 11.62 10.57
CA LYS A 167 9.94 10.66 9.74
C LYS A 167 9.84 9.29 10.41
N MET A 168 10.94 8.79 10.99
CA MET A 168 10.95 7.52 11.73
C MET A 168 10.02 7.57 12.95
N LYS A 169 10.04 8.67 13.72
CA LYS A 169 9.14 8.88 14.87
C LYS A 169 7.68 8.91 14.45
N ASN A 170 7.36 9.61 13.36
CA ASN A 170 6.02 9.70 12.79
C ASN A 170 5.51 8.33 12.35
N ILE A 171 6.34 7.52 11.69
CA ILE A 171 5.99 6.15 11.30
C ILE A 171 5.79 5.26 12.52
N ALA A 172 6.66 5.35 13.54
CA ALA A 172 6.52 4.59 14.77
C ALA A 172 5.25 4.95 15.54
N LYS A 173 4.91 6.25 15.61
CA LYS A 173 3.66 6.76 16.19
C LYS A 173 2.45 6.18 15.45
N GLY A 174 2.48 6.22 14.11
CA GLY A 174 1.43 5.65 13.28
C GLY A 174 1.25 4.14 13.47
N LEU A 175 2.35 3.39 13.59
CA LEU A 175 2.31 1.96 13.88
C LEU A 175 1.68 1.65 15.24
N ASN A 176 1.95 2.46 16.27
CA ASN A 176 1.34 2.29 17.58
C ASN A 176 -0.18 2.53 17.52
N TYR A 177 -0.63 3.60 16.86
CA TYR A 177 -2.06 3.84 16.68
C TYR A 177 -2.78 2.71 15.94
N ALA A 178 -2.17 2.14 14.90
CA ALA A 178 -2.76 1.01 14.19
C ALA A 178 -2.89 -0.24 15.07
N LYS A 179 -1.88 -0.54 15.89
CA LYS A 179 -1.94 -1.65 16.86
C LYS A 179 -3.03 -1.43 17.89
N GLU A 180 -3.16 -0.21 18.41
CA GLU A 180 -4.21 0.13 19.36
C GLU A 180 -5.62 0.02 18.74
N ALA A 181 -5.78 0.38 17.47
CA ALA A 181 -7.06 0.22 16.76
C ALA A 181 -7.48 -1.26 16.69
N VAL A 182 -6.55 -2.14 16.31
CA VAL A 182 -6.78 -3.60 16.28
C VAL A 182 -7.01 -4.17 17.68
N GLN A 183 -6.31 -3.67 18.70
CA GLN A 183 -6.53 -4.10 20.09
C GLN A 183 -7.93 -3.73 20.60
N LEU A 184 -8.48 -2.59 20.15
CA LEU A 184 -9.81 -2.17 20.53
C LEU A 184 -10.90 -3.01 19.87
N ASP A 185 -10.70 -3.40 18.61
CA ASP A 185 -11.62 -4.29 17.88
C ASP A 185 -10.84 -5.22 16.93
N PRO A 186 -10.51 -6.45 17.37
CA PRO A 186 -9.80 -7.42 16.55
C PRO A 186 -10.59 -7.95 15.35
N GLN A 187 -11.90 -7.67 15.25
CA GLN A 187 -12.74 -8.08 14.13
C GLN A 187 -12.87 -6.98 13.07
N ASP A 188 -12.42 -5.76 13.36
CA ASP A 188 -12.44 -4.65 12.40
C ASP A 188 -11.39 -4.84 11.30
N GLY A 189 -11.80 -5.32 10.13
CA GLY A 189 -10.87 -5.54 9.01
C GLY A 189 -10.17 -4.27 8.55
N LEU A 190 -10.84 -3.12 8.62
CA LEU A 190 -10.23 -1.83 8.31
C LEU A 190 -9.07 -1.50 9.27
N SER A 191 -9.17 -1.81 10.57
CA SER A 191 -8.05 -1.66 11.51
C SER A 191 -6.87 -2.55 11.13
N TRP A 192 -7.13 -3.79 10.72
CA TRP A 192 -6.09 -4.69 10.21
C TRP A 192 -5.45 -4.19 8.92
N ALA A 193 -6.24 -3.63 7.99
CA ALA A 193 -5.70 -3.01 6.77
C ALA A 193 -4.78 -1.82 7.10
N ILE A 194 -5.18 -0.97 8.05
CA ILE A 194 -4.36 0.15 8.50
C ILE A 194 -3.08 -0.33 9.20
N LEU A 195 -3.13 -1.45 9.93
CA LEU A 195 -1.95 -2.10 10.51
C LEU A 195 -1.01 -2.67 9.44
N GLY A 196 -1.55 -3.28 8.38
CA GLY A 196 -0.77 -3.69 7.19
C GLY A 196 -0.02 -2.51 6.59
N ASN A 197 -0.74 -1.42 6.31
CA ASN A 197 -0.13 -0.18 5.80
C ASN A 197 0.92 0.40 6.78
N ALA A 198 0.74 0.22 8.09
CA ALA A 198 1.70 0.68 9.09
C ALA A 198 2.99 -0.12 9.08
N HIS A 199 2.87 -1.45 8.97
CA HIS A 199 4.00 -2.34 8.80
C HIS A 199 4.75 -2.05 7.50
N LEU A 200 4.04 -1.82 6.39
CA LEU A 200 4.64 -1.43 5.12
C LEU A 200 5.45 -0.13 5.26
N SER A 201 4.87 0.89 5.90
CA SER A 201 5.56 2.15 6.17
C SER A 201 6.78 1.97 7.08
N SER A 202 6.66 1.13 8.11
CA SER A 202 7.74 0.80 9.03
C SER A 202 8.89 0.08 8.32
N PHE A 203 8.58 -0.81 7.39
CA PHE A 203 9.58 -1.51 6.59
C PHE A 203 10.38 -0.51 5.72
N PHE A 204 9.69 0.39 5.02
CA PHE A 204 10.32 1.34 4.10
C PHE A 204 10.84 2.64 4.73
N GLY A 205 10.55 2.90 6.00
CA GLY A 205 10.94 4.15 6.65
C GLY A 205 11.66 4.01 7.98
N ILE A 206 11.71 2.82 8.59
CA ILE A 206 12.46 2.58 9.83
C ILE A 206 13.55 1.54 9.58
N GLN A 207 13.15 0.32 9.21
CA GLN A 207 14.09 -0.79 9.01
C GLN A 207 13.49 -1.83 8.08
N GLN A 208 14.24 -2.20 7.05
CA GLN A 208 13.87 -3.25 6.09
C GLN A 208 14.13 -4.63 6.68
N ASN A 209 13.34 -5.02 7.67
CA ASN A 209 13.38 -6.35 8.25
C ASN A 209 12.31 -7.23 7.55
N PRO A 210 12.69 -8.35 6.88
CA PRO A 210 11.74 -9.24 6.22
C PRO A 210 10.59 -9.73 7.13
N ALA A 211 10.82 -9.84 8.44
CA ALA A 211 9.77 -10.20 9.40
C ALA A 211 8.65 -9.15 9.47
N ILE A 212 8.92 -7.88 9.13
CA ILE A 212 7.91 -6.82 9.07
C ILE A 212 7.01 -7.00 7.84
N LEU A 213 7.55 -7.41 6.68
CA LEU A 213 6.73 -7.68 5.50
C LEU A 213 5.83 -8.89 5.70
N LYS A 214 6.30 -9.93 6.40
CA LYS A 214 5.44 -11.04 6.82
C LYS A 214 4.28 -10.57 7.71
N LYS A 215 4.54 -9.65 8.65
CA LYS A 215 3.48 -9.03 9.48
C LYS A 215 2.53 -8.17 8.64
N CYS A 216 3.04 -7.45 7.65
CA CYS A 216 2.25 -6.67 6.70
C CYS A 216 1.25 -7.55 5.93
N LEU A 217 1.74 -8.61 5.28
CA LEU A 217 0.91 -9.54 4.51
C LEU A 217 -0.07 -10.31 5.41
N SER A 218 0.35 -10.69 6.62
CA SER A 218 -0.55 -11.32 7.60
C SER A 218 -1.68 -10.37 8.05
N ALA A 219 -1.39 -9.08 8.23
CA ALA A 219 -2.41 -8.09 8.57
C ALA A 219 -3.41 -7.89 7.42
N TYR A 220 -2.96 -7.85 6.17
CA TYR A 220 -3.89 -7.81 5.03
C TYR A 220 -4.73 -9.08 4.92
N ALA A 221 -4.15 -10.26 5.11
CA ALA A 221 -4.89 -11.52 5.10
C ALA A 221 -5.96 -11.56 6.21
N GLN A 222 -5.69 -10.95 7.37
CA GLN A 222 -6.68 -10.81 8.44
C GLN A 222 -7.75 -9.76 8.09
N ALA A 223 -7.38 -8.65 7.43
CA ALA A 223 -8.31 -7.65 6.94
C ALA A 223 -9.32 -8.24 5.94
N GLU A 224 -8.85 -9.08 5.01
CA GLU A 224 -9.68 -9.71 3.97
C GLU A 224 -10.72 -10.71 4.50
N LYS A 225 -10.72 -11.02 5.81
CA LYS A 225 -11.79 -11.81 6.45
C LYS A 225 -13.05 -10.98 6.71
N ASP A 226 -12.90 -9.67 6.86
CA ASP A 226 -14.00 -8.72 6.98
C ASP A 226 -14.48 -8.30 5.59
N LEU A 227 -15.80 -8.19 5.43
CA LEU A 227 -16.38 -7.95 4.12
C LEU A 227 -16.08 -6.56 3.57
N ILE A 228 -16.11 -5.54 4.43
CA ILE A 228 -15.87 -4.15 4.03
C ILE A 228 -14.40 -4.02 3.61
N ALA A 229 -13.47 -4.51 4.42
CA ALA A 229 -12.05 -4.45 4.11
C ALA A 229 -11.69 -5.30 2.86
N ARG A 230 -12.26 -6.50 2.69
CA ARG A 230 -12.02 -7.35 1.51
C ARG A 230 -12.47 -6.69 0.21
N THR A 231 -13.45 -5.78 0.27
CA THR A 231 -13.97 -5.08 -0.90
C THR A 231 -13.48 -3.63 -1.00
N THR A 232 -12.51 -3.26 -0.17
CA THR A 232 -11.87 -1.94 -0.20
C THR A 232 -10.68 -1.97 -1.19
N PRO A 233 -10.70 -1.16 -2.27
CA PRO A 233 -9.66 -1.18 -3.30
C PRO A 233 -8.25 -0.92 -2.77
N ASP A 234 -8.11 0.02 -1.82
CA ASP A 234 -6.82 0.44 -1.26
C ASP A 234 -6.09 -0.70 -0.54
N VAL A 235 -6.82 -1.68 0.00
CA VAL A 235 -6.24 -2.85 0.66
C VAL A 235 -5.50 -3.70 -0.37
N HIS A 236 -6.17 -4.01 -1.48
CA HIS A 236 -5.61 -4.80 -2.58
C HIS A 236 -4.45 -4.09 -3.26
N TYR A 237 -4.56 -2.78 -3.49
CA TYR A 237 -3.47 -2.02 -4.08
C TYR A 237 -2.20 -2.06 -3.22
N ASN A 238 -2.31 -1.76 -1.92
CA ASN A 238 -1.15 -1.73 -1.02
C ASN A 238 -0.57 -3.15 -0.78
N LYS A 239 -1.43 -4.18 -0.75
CA LYS A 239 -1.00 -5.58 -0.77
C LYS A 239 -0.23 -5.92 -2.05
N GLY A 240 -0.71 -5.48 -3.22
CA GLY A 240 -0.03 -5.64 -4.50
C GLY A 240 1.35 -4.97 -4.55
N ILE A 241 1.48 -3.75 -4.00
CA ILE A 241 2.79 -3.08 -3.86
C ILE A 241 3.75 -3.90 -2.98
N THR A 242 3.24 -4.46 -1.88
CA THR A 242 4.03 -5.29 -0.96
C THR A 242 4.51 -6.57 -1.65
N LEU A 243 3.60 -7.28 -2.32
CA LEU A 243 3.88 -8.52 -3.04
C LEU A 243 4.85 -8.29 -4.20
N LYS A 244 4.69 -7.18 -4.93
CA LYS A 244 5.63 -6.79 -5.99
C LYS A 244 7.05 -6.62 -5.46
N TYR A 245 7.21 -6.01 -4.27
CA TYR A 245 8.53 -5.81 -3.65
C TYR A 245 9.17 -7.15 -3.23
N GLU A 246 8.36 -8.07 -2.70
CA GLU A 246 8.77 -9.45 -2.39
C GLU A 246 8.95 -10.33 -3.64
N GLU A 247 8.71 -9.77 -4.85
CA GLU A 247 8.81 -10.45 -6.14
C GLU A 247 7.80 -11.60 -6.31
N GLU A 248 6.73 -11.59 -5.52
CA GLU A 248 5.54 -12.44 -5.65
C GLU A 248 4.62 -11.90 -6.75
N TYR A 249 5.11 -11.94 -8.00
CA TYR A 249 4.54 -11.19 -9.12
C TYR A 249 3.13 -11.60 -9.53
N GLU A 250 2.80 -12.90 -9.48
CA GLU A 250 1.45 -13.40 -9.80
C GLU A 250 0.43 -12.79 -8.83
N LEU A 251 0.67 -12.96 -7.52
CA LEU A 251 -0.19 -12.43 -6.48
C LEU A 251 -0.26 -10.89 -6.50
N ALA A 252 0.83 -10.21 -6.89
CA ALA A 252 0.84 -8.77 -7.07
C ALA A 252 -0.10 -8.32 -8.21
N LEU A 253 -0.04 -8.99 -9.36
CA LEU A 253 -0.91 -8.74 -10.51
C LEU A 253 -2.38 -9.01 -10.19
N GLU A 254 -2.67 -10.10 -9.47
CA GLU A 254 -4.03 -10.39 -8.98
C GLU A 254 -4.53 -9.29 -8.03
N SER A 255 -3.67 -8.83 -7.12
CA SER A 255 -4.02 -7.77 -6.17
C SER A 255 -4.30 -6.43 -6.88
N PHE A 256 -3.50 -6.04 -7.87
CA PHE A 256 -3.79 -4.83 -8.67
C PHE A 256 -5.09 -4.96 -9.46
N ASN A 257 -5.34 -6.14 -10.06
CA ASN A 257 -6.59 -6.40 -10.76
C ASN A 257 -7.80 -6.34 -9.82
N ASN A 258 -7.72 -6.92 -8.62
CA ASN A 258 -8.78 -6.84 -7.62
C ASN A 258 -9.07 -5.39 -7.22
N ALA A 259 -8.04 -4.57 -7.00
CA ALA A 259 -8.21 -3.14 -6.71
C ALA A 259 -8.95 -2.42 -7.84
N SER A 260 -8.60 -2.69 -9.11
CA SER A 260 -9.31 -2.13 -10.27
C SER A 260 -10.74 -2.65 -10.42
N MET A 261 -11.02 -3.89 -10.04
CA MET A 261 -12.37 -4.44 -10.09
C MET A 261 -13.29 -3.81 -9.03
N PHE A 262 -12.78 -3.55 -7.82
CA PHE A 262 -13.56 -2.92 -6.76
C PHE A 262 -13.75 -1.40 -6.96
N ASP A 263 -12.86 -0.74 -7.70
CA ASP A 263 -13.00 0.66 -8.11
C ASP A 263 -12.46 0.88 -9.53
N PRO A 264 -13.28 0.66 -10.56
CA PRO A 264 -12.88 0.82 -11.96
C PRO A 264 -12.57 2.26 -12.35
N THR A 265 -13.00 3.24 -11.54
CA THR A 265 -12.72 4.67 -11.77
C THR A 265 -11.35 5.10 -11.27
N TRP A 266 -10.72 4.28 -10.43
CA TRP A 266 -9.39 4.52 -9.91
C TRP A 266 -8.34 3.92 -10.86
N ASP A 267 -7.67 4.77 -11.64
CA ASP A 267 -6.68 4.38 -12.65
C ASP A 267 -5.38 3.72 -12.13
N PRO A 268 -4.77 4.17 -11.00
CA PRO A 268 -3.48 3.70 -10.52
C PRO A 268 -3.28 2.18 -10.43
N PRO A 269 -4.23 1.36 -9.92
CA PRO A 269 -4.06 -0.09 -9.91
C PRO A 269 -3.97 -0.69 -11.32
N ARG A 270 -4.83 -0.24 -12.25
CA ARG A 270 -4.82 -0.69 -13.65
C ARG A 270 -3.50 -0.31 -14.33
N LEU A 271 -3.02 0.91 -14.08
CA LEU A 271 -1.72 1.35 -14.58
C LEU A 271 -0.59 0.50 -13.99
N LYS A 272 -0.60 0.24 -12.67
CA LYS A 272 0.40 -0.60 -12.01
C LYS A 272 0.42 -2.04 -12.52
N GLU A 273 -0.74 -2.63 -12.77
CA GLU A 273 -0.88 -3.94 -13.41
C GLU A 273 -0.21 -3.94 -14.79
N GLN A 274 -0.57 -2.97 -15.65
CA GLN A 274 0.00 -2.85 -17.00
C GLN A 274 1.52 -2.64 -16.98
N GLN A 275 2.01 -1.81 -16.07
CA GLN A 275 3.44 -1.57 -15.86
C GLN A 275 4.18 -2.85 -15.47
N LEU A 276 3.61 -3.62 -14.54
CA LEU A 276 4.20 -4.87 -14.07
C LEU A 276 4.21 -5.93 -15.18
N VAL A 277 3.12 -6.08 -15.94
CA VAL A 277 3.08 -6.98 -17.10
C VAL A 277 4.15 -6.63 -18.14
N ARG A 278 4.29 -5.35 -18.49
CA ARG A 278 5.34 -4.90 -19.44
C ARG A 278 6.73 -5.20 -18.92
N TYR A 279 7.00 -4.86 -17.66
CA TYR A 279 8.28 -5.13 -17.01
C TYR A 279 8.64 -6.62 -17.04
N LEU A 280 7.70 -7.52 -16.73
CA LEU A 280 7.93 -8.96 -16.74
C LEU A 280 8.13 -9.51 -18.17
N LYS A 281 7.43 -8.96 -19.17
CA LYS A 281 7.65 -9.31 -20.58
C LYS A 281 9.06 -8.92 -21.03
N ASP A 282 9.50 -7.71 -20.69
CA ASP A 282 10.84 -7.21 -21.01
C ASP A 282 11.91 -8.06 -20.31
N ILE A 283 11.72 -8.40 -19.02
CA ILE A 283 12.61 -9.32 -18.29
C ILE A 283 12.75 -10.64 -19.04
N GLN A 284 11.62 -11.30 -19.34
CA GLN A 284 11.62 -12.61 -19.97
C GLN A 284 12.30 -12.55 -21.33
N GLU A 285 11.95 -11.57 -22.17
CA GLU A 285 12.55 -11.42 -23.49
C GLU A 285 14.06 -11.22 -23.41
N PHE A 286 14.53 -10.37 -22.50
CA PHE A 286 15.95 -10.10 -22.34
C PHE A 286 16.73 -11.25 -21.71
N ALA A 287 16.13 -12.00 -20.78
CA ALA A 287 16.73 -13.20 -20.22
C ALA A 287 16.93 -14.27 -21.31
N MET A 288 15.89 -14.55 -22.11
CA MET A 288 15.94 -15.57 -23.17
C MET A 288 16.88 -15.20 -24.34
N SER A 289 17.03 -13.91 -24.62
CA SER A 289 17.85 -13.41 -25.74
C SER A 289 19.24 -12.92 -25.33
N SER A 290 19.62 -13.08 -24.06
CA SER A 290 20.85 -12.51 -23.48
C SER A 290 21.01 -11.02 -23.83
N GLY A 291 19.93 -10.25 -23.62
CA GLY A 291 19.86 -8.82 -23.91
C GLY A 291 19.83 -8.47 -25.41
N LYS A 292 19.31 -9.36 -26.26
CA LYS A 292 19.30 -9.24 -27.73
C LYS A 292 20.70 -9.03 -28.32
N MET A 293 21.75 -9.51 -27.64
CA MET A 293 23.12 -9.29 -28.07
C MET A 293 23.50 -10.15 -29.28
N LYS A 294 24.31 -9.56 -30.18
CA LYS A 294 24.92 -10.30 -31.30
C LYS A 294 25.86 -11.39 -30.77
N ALA A 295 25.79 -12.59 -31.33
CA ALA A 295 26.56 -13.76 -30.91
C ALA A 295 28.07 -13.48 -30.75
N LYS A 296 28.70 -12.75 -31.70
CA LYS A 296 30.12 -12.37 -31.62
C LYS A 296 30.44 -11.52 -30.40
N ARG A 297 29.59 -10.54 -30.07
CA ARG A 297 29.77 -9.67 -28.91
C ARG A 297 29.55 -10.43 -27.60
N LEU A 298 28.56 -11.33 -27.58
CA LEU A 298 28.33 -12.23 -26.46
C LEU A 298 29.57 -13.10 -26.20
N GLN A 299 30.10 -13.77 -27.22
CA GLN A 299 31.32 -14.60 -27.09
C GLN A 299 32.53 -13.80 -26.56
N GLN A 300 32.69 -12.54 -26.99
CA GLN A 300 33.74 -11.66 -26.46
C GLN A 300 33.56 -11.38 -24.96
N LEU A 301 32.33 -11.15 -24.50
CA LEU A 301 32.06 -10.97 -23.06
C LEU A 301 32.34 -12.25 -22.27
N LEU A 302 31.92 -13.42 -22.78
CA LEU A 302 32.14 -14.72 -22.14
C LEU A 302 33.65 -15.01 -21.98
N GLN A 303 34.44 -14.76 -23.01
CA GLN A 303 35.90 -14.92 -22.97
C GLN A 303 36.59 -13.94 -22.01
N ALA A 304 35.99 -12.77 -21.76
CA ALA A 304 36.50 -11.76 -20.84
C ALA A 304 36.14 -12.03 -19.36
N ILE A 305 35.42 -13.11 -19.06
CA ILE A 305 35.15 -13.55 -17.69
C ILE A 305 36.42 -14.23 -17.13
N ASP A 306 37.02 -13.59 -16.13
CA ASP A 306 38.25 -14.04 -15.47
C ASP A 306 38.00 -14.16 -13.96
N PHE A 307 38.49 -15.23 -13.35
CA PHE A 307 38.28 -15.50 -11.92
C PHE A 307 38.81 -14.39 -11.00
N LYS A 308 39.80 -13.59 -11.44
CA LYS A 308 40.29 -12.42 -10.69
C LYS A 308 39.20 -11.36 -10.48
N GLN A 309 38.16 -11.35 -11.31
CA GLN A 309 37.01 -10.45 -11.19
C GLN A 309 36.11 -10.79 -9.99
N LEU A 310 36.30 -11.95 -9.35
CA LEU A 310 35.72 -12.24 -8.02
C LEU A 310 36.24 -11.29 -6.93
N GLY A 311 37.37 -10.62 -7.17
CA GLY A 311 37.94 -9.63 -6.25
C GLY A 311 38.16 -10.23 -4.86
N PRO A 312 37.61 -9.64 -3.78
CA PRO A 312 37.77 -10.15 -2.42
C PRO A 312 37.15 -11.53 -2.17
N TYR A 313 36.28 -12.01 -3.07
CA TYR A 313 35.74 -13.38 -2.98
C TYR A 313 36.69 -14.43 -3.57
N TYR A 314 37.71 -14.02 -4.31
CA TYR A 314 38.74 -14.93 -4.80
C TYR A 314 39.69 -15.31 -3.66
N GLY A 315 39.54 -16.52 -3.11
CA GLY A 315 40.42 -17.04 -2.06
C GLY A 315 40.34 -16.30 -0.71
N GLY A 316 39.50 -15.26 -0.61
CA GLY A 316 39.23 -14.51 0.59
C GLY A 316 38.08 -15.07 1.42
N SER A 317 37.78 -14.37 2.50
CA SER A 317 36.90 -14.80 3.57
C SER A 317 35.64 -13.92 3.56
N TYR A 318 34.46 -14.50 3.34
CA TYR A 318 33.17 -13.79 3.29
C TYR A 318 32.42 -14.00 4.59
N THR A 319 31.96 -12.94 5.25
CA THR A 319 31.06 -13.09 6.39
C THR A 319 29.66 -13.39 5.87
N SER A 320 29.24 -14.66 6.00
CA SER A 320 27.91 -15.09 5.58
C SER A 320 26.84 -14.39 6.41
N THR A 321 25.80 -13.93 5.73
CA THR A 321 24.62 -13.34 6.37
C THR A 321 23.68 -14.40 6.94
N THR A 322 23.87 -15.68 6.57
CA THR A 322 23.04 -16.79 7.07
C THR A 322 23.57 -17.37 8.38
N VAL A 323 24.88 -17.60 8.45
CA VAL A 323 25.54 -18.21 9.61
C VAL A 323 26.31 -17.22 10.49
N ASN A 324 26.43 -15.95 10.08
CA ASN A 324 27.22 -14.91 10.78
C ASN A 324 28.68 -15.29 11.04
N GLU A 325 29.20 -16.21 10.25
CA GLU A 325 30.58 -16.69 10.31
C GLU A 325 31.30 -16.41 9.00
N THR A 326 32.62 -16.39 9.08
CA THR A 326 33.47 -16.21 7.91
C THR A 326 33.62 -17.54 7.18
N VAL A 327 33.03 -17.60 5.98
CA VAL A 327 33.05 -18.78 5.10
C VAL A 327 33.94 -18.55 3.89
N LYS A 328 34.39 -19.65 3.28
CA LYS A 328 35.06 -19.63 1.98
C LYS A 328 34.02 -19.87 0.90
N LEU A 329 33.96 -18.97 -0.07
CA LEU A 329 33.02 -19.11 -1.17
C LEU A 329 33.57 -20.04 -2.26
N GLU A 330 32.71 -20.94 -2.75
CA GLU A 330 32.98 -21.78 -3.90
C GLU A 330 32.32 -21.18 -5.15
N LEU A 331 33.12 -20.97 -6.20
CA LEU A 331 32.59 -20.52 -7.49
C LEU A 331 31.72 -21.63 -8.10
N CYS A 332 30.47 -21.30 -8.41
CA CYS A 332 29.52 -22.19 -9.08
C CYS A 332 28.96 -21.54 -10.35
N LYS A 333 28.40 -22.38 -11.23
CA LYS A 333 27.73 -21.92 -12.45
C LYS A 333 26.32 -21.47 -12.17
N LEU A 334 25.79 -20.56 -13.00
CA LEU A 334 24.40 -20.11 -12.86
C LEU A 334 23.39 -21.25 -13.07
N SER A 335 23.73 -22.23 -13.93
CA SER A 335 22.90 -23.41 -14.20
C SER A 335 22.86 -24.41 -13.04
N GLU A 336 23.82 -24.36 -12.12
CA GLU A 336 23.92 -25.27 -10.96
C GLU A 336 23.16 -24.75 -9.73
N LEU A 337 22.70 -23.50 -9.78
CA LEU A 337 21.98 -22.88 -8.68
C LEU A 337 20.63 -23.56 -8.42
N LYS A 338 20.29 -23.68 -7.14
CA LYS A 338 18.99 -24.18 -6.64
C LYS A 338 18.12 -23.00 -6.19
N ALA A 339 16.80 -23.19 -6.23
CA ALA A 339 15.86 -22.22 -5.66
C ALA A 339 16.13 -21.99 -4.16
N GLY A 340 15.94 -20.74 -3.70
CA GLY A 340 16.28 -20.29 -2.36
C GLY A 340 17.74 -19.85 -2.22
N VAL A 341 18.25 -19.85 -0.98
CA VAL A 341 19.62 -19.42 -0.67
C VAL A 341 20.62 -20.51 -1.08
N ASN A 342 21.63 -20.13 -1.87
CA ASN A 342 22.76 -21.00 -2.20
C ASN A 342 23.95 -20.68 -1.30
N ALA A 343 23.93 -21.18 -0.05
CA ALA A 343 24.95 -20.91 0.96
C ALA A 343 26.37 -21.32 0.52
N GLU A 344 27.36 -20.54 0.95
CA GLU A 344 28.79 -20.72 0.62
C GLU A 344 29.13 -20.74 -0.87
N LYS A 345 28.20 -20.37 -1.75
CA LYS A 345 28.43 -20.28 -3.19
C LYS A 345 28.65 -18.83 -3.63
N VAL A 346 29.41 -18.66 -4.71
CA VAL A 346 29.51 -17.39 -5.43
C VAL A 346 29.32 -17.63 -6.92
N VAL A 347 28.64 -16.71 -7.59
CA VAL A 347 28.53 -16.72 -9.05
C VAL A 347 29.26 -15.51 -9.62
N LEU A 348 29.80 -15.65 -10.82
CA LEU A 348 30.47 -14.59 -11.56
C LEU A 348 29.95 -14.57 -12.99
N GLY A 349 29.59 -13.39 -13.47
CA GLY A 349 29.17 -13.22 -14.85
C GLY A 349 29.33 -11.79 -15.34
N LYS A 350 28.89 -11.54 -16.58
CA LYS A 350 28.93 -10.24 -17.25
C LYS A 350 27.52 -9.71 -17.46
N VAL A 351 27.30 -8.43 -17.18
CA VAL A 351 26.05 -7.74 -17.49
C VAL A 351 25.85 -7.69 -19.00
N VAL A 352 24.68 -8.11 -19.48
CA VAL A 352 24.35 -8.12 -20.93
C VAL A 352 23.31 -7.07 -21.31
N CYS A 353 22.43 -6.69 -20.38
CA CYS A 353 21.48 -5.60 -20.54
C CYS A 353 20.95 -5.14 -19.18
N SER A 354 20.41 -3.93 -19.13
CA SER A 354 19.55 -3.48 -18.03
C SER A 354 18.09 -3.52 -18.48
N VAL A 355 17.19 -3.80 -17.53
CA VAL A 355 15.74 -3.80 -17.78
C VAL A 355 15.15 -2.56 -17.12
N ARG A 356 14.40 -1.78 -17.89
CA ARG A 356 13.76 -0.57 -17.37
C ARG A 356 12.60 -0.98 -16.46
N ASN A 357 12.64 -0.49 -15.23
CA ASN A 357 11.50 -0.53 -14.31
C ASN A 357 10.93 0.89 -14.23
N GLU A 358 9.61 1.01 -14.34
CA GLU A 358 8.94 2.31 -14.16
C GLU A 358 9.00 2.77 -12.70
N ASP A 359 9.12 1.82 -11.76
CA ASP A 359 9.51 2.11 -10.39
C ASP A 359 11.04 2.17 -10.27
N VAL A 360 11.55 3.02 -9.37
CA VAL A 360 13.01 3.20 -9.18
C VAL A 360 13.68 1.94 -8.58
N VAL A 361 12.90 1.06 -7.95
CA VAL A 361 13.38 -0.14 -7.24
C VAL A 361 12.58 -1.37 -7.69
N PRO A 362 13.23 -2.52 -7.94
CA PRO A 362 14.68 -2.74 -7.96
C PRO A 362 15.36 -2.28 -9.26
N PHE A 363 16.69 -2.06 -9.20
CA PHE A 363 17.51 -1.99 -10.41
C PHE A 363 17.65 -3.40 -10.97
N THR A 364 17.28 -3.58 -12.25
CA THR A 364 17.19 -4.91 -12.86
C THR A 364 18.15 -5.03 -14.04
N PHE A 365 18.93 -6.10 -14.10
CA PHE A 365 19.80 -6.40 -15.23
C PHE A 365 19.85 -7.90 -15.50
N CYS A 366 20.24 -8.29 -16.70
CA CYS A 366 20.56 -9.69 -17.00
C CYS A 366 22.08 -9.89 -16.98
N MET A 367 22.53 -11.03 -16.47
CA MET A 367 23.93 -11.43 -16.49
C MET A 367 24.11 -12.81 -17.11
N VAL A 368 25.25 -13.01 -17.75
CA VAL A 368 25.66 -14.31 -18.30
C VAL A 368 26.93 -14.81 -17.62
N ASP A 369 26.98 -16.09 -17.28
CA ASP A 369 28.22 -16.75 -16.83
C ASP A 369 29.06 -17.26 -18.01
N LYS A 370 30.19 -17.90 -17.72
CA LYS A 370 31.14 -18.39 -18.73
C LYS A 370 30.56 -19.47 -19.66
N ASP A 371 29.53 -20.18 -19.21
CA ASP A 371 28.84 -21.21 -19.99
C ASP A 371 27.74 -20.61 -20.89
N GLY A 372 27.48 -19.30 -20.75
CA GLY A 372 26.44 -18.59 -21.50
C GLY A 372 25.05 -18.70 -20.89
N THR A 373 24.94 -19.26 -19.67
CA THR A 373 23.67 -19.28 -18.94
C THR A 373 23.30 -17.85 -18.57
N CYS A 374 22.09 -17.41 -18.92
CA CYS A 374 21.59 -16.08 -18.63
C CYS A 374 20.62 -16.13 -17.45
N VAL A 375 20.78 -15.22 -16.49
CA VAL A 375 19.82 -15.03 -15.39
C VAL A 375 19.51 -13.55 -15.20
N VAL A 376 18.34 -13.28 -14.64
CA VAL A 376 17.91 -11.95 -14.22
C VAL A 376 18.50 -11.66 -12.84
N VAL A 377 18.91 -10.43 -12.58
CA VAL A 377 19.36 -9.98 -11.26
C VAL A 377 18.60 -8.72 -10.89
N THR A 378 17.98 -8.74 -9.72
CA THR A 378 17.31 -7.58 -9.13
C THR A 378 18.13 -7.09 -7.94
N VAL A 379 18.44 -5.80 -7.93
CA VAL A 379 19.24 -5.17 -6.88
C VAL A 379 18.40 -4.12 -6.17
N PHE A 380 18.11 -4.40 -4.91
CA PHE A 380 17.39 -3.52 -4.01
C PHE A 380 18.36 -2.55 -3.31
N ASN A 381 17.80 -1.48 -2.74
CA ASN A 381 18.56 -0.48 -1.99
C ASN A 381 19.72 0.15 -2.76
N LEU A 382 19.63 0.24 -4.08
CA LEU A 382 20.62 0.94 -4.90
C LEU A 382 20.37 2.46 -4.86
N ALA A 383 21.42 3.25 -4.63
CA ALA A 383 21.32 4.70 -4.59
C ALA A 383 20.89 5.27 -5.95
N ALA A 384 20.09 6.34 -5.92
CA ALA A 384 19.59 6.97 -7.14
C ALA A 384 20.74 7.39 -8.08
N GLY A 385 20.58 7.10 -9.38
CA GLY A 385 21.58 7.38 -10.39
C GLY A 385 22.77 6.41 -10.41
N LYS A 386 22.82 5.40 -9.52
CA LYS A 386 23.76 4.28 -9.61
C LYS A 386 23.14 3.13 -10.41
N GLY A 387 24.00 2.28 -10.97
CA GLY A 387 23.61 1.17 -11.83
C GLY A 387 24.83 0.42 -12.34
N TYR A 388 24.57 -0.68 -13.04
CA TYR A 388 25.59 -1.51 -13.67
C TYR A 388 25.39 -1.48 -15.19
N ILE A 389 26.50 -1.45 -15.93
CA ILE A 389 26.48 -1.27 -17.39
C ILE A 389 26.89 -2.55 -18.12
N ILE A 390 26.51 -2.64 -19.40
CA ILE A 390 26.84 -3.79 -20.25
C ILE A 390 28.35 -4.02 -20.28
N GLY A 391 28.77 -5.24 -19.97
CA GLY A 391 30.16 -5.66 -19.93
C GLY A 391 30.81 -5.57 -18.54
N ASP A 392 30.13 -4.98 -17.54
CA ASP A 392 30.58 -5.09 -16.15
C ASP A 392 30.60 -6.56 -15.73
N SER A 393 31.69 -6.99 -15.10
CA SER A 393 31.72 -8.28 -14.38
C SER A 393 31.11 -8.09 -13.01
N VAL A 394 30.17 -8.97 -12.62
CA VAL A 394 29.48 -8.93 -11.35
C VAL A 394 29.63 -10.28 -10.66
N ALA A 395 30.10 -10.27 -9.41
CA ALA A 395 30.08 -11.43 -8.55
C ALA A 395 29.05 -11.27 -7.42
N ILE A 396 28.26 -12.32 -7.21
CA ILE A 396 27.17 -12.36 -6.23
C ILE A 396 27.44 -13.51 -5.25
N PRO A 397 27.70 -13.23 -3.96
CA PRO A 397 27.86 -14.26 -2.94
C PRO A 397 26.48 -14.75 -2.48
N GLU A 398 26.40 -16.00 -2.05
CA GLU A 398 25.22 -16.67 -1.51
C GLU A 398 23.91 -16.29 -2.24
N PRO A 399 23.83 -16.45 -3.57
CA PRO A 399 22.73 -15.93 -4.35
C PRO A 399 21.40 -16.55 -3.90
N PHE A 400 20.41 -15.68 -3.64
CA PHE A 400 19.02 -16.07 -3.42
C PHE A 400 18.31 -16.18 -4.76
N VAL A 401 17.84 -17.37 -5.11
CA VAL A 401 17.32 -17.69 -6.43
C VAL A 401 15.82 -17.93 -6.35
N THR A 402 15.09 -17.32 -7.27
CA THR A 402 13.66 -17.55 -7.49
C THR A 402 13.45 -18.01 -8.93
N ASP A 403 12.70 -19.10 -9.09
CA ASP A 403 12.21 -19.55 -10.38
C ASP A 403 10.78 -19.02 -10.55
N VAL A 404 10.60 -18.06 -11.46
CA VAL A 404 9.30 -17.45 -11.76
C VAL A 404 8.62 -18.29 -12.83
N ASN A 405 7.47 -18.88 -12.51
CA ASN A 405 6.68 -19.70 -13.43
C ASN A 405 5.18 -19.54 -13.17
N PHE A 406 4.50 -18.72 -13.99
CA PHE A 406 3.06 -18.54 -13.90
C PHE A 406 2.46 -18.03 -15.23
N CYS A 407 1.13 -18.05 -15.32
CA CYS A 407 0.38 -17.50 -16.45
C CYS A 407 -0.57 -16.42 -15.95
N TYR A 408 -0.61 -15.27 -16.63
CA TYR A 408 -1.53 -14.19 -16.27
C TYR A 408 -2.19 -13.60 -17.52
N LYS A 409 -3.52 -13.63 -17.59
CA LYS A 409 -4.34 -13.12 -18.72
C LYS A 409 -3.83 -13.54 -20.11
N GLY A 410 -3.32 -14.77 -20.23
CA GLY A 410 -2.82 -15.36 -21.48
C GLY A 410 -1.32 -15.19 -21.73
N ASP A 411 -0.61 -14.39 -20.93
CA ASP A 411 0.84 -14.28 -20.98
C ASP A 411 1.49 -15.32 -20.05
N LYS A 412 2.47 -16.08 -20.56
CA LYS A 412 3.29 -17.01 -19.76
C LYS A 412 4.59 -16.32 -19.35
N PHE A 413 4.93 -16.41 -18.06
CA PHE A 413 6.19 -15.96 -17.49
C PHE A 413 6.97 -17.16 -16.96
N ASP A 414 8.20 -17.35 -17.45
CA ASP A 414 9.08 -18.50 -17.17
C ASP A 414 10.55 -18.03 -17.24
N PHE A 415 11.09 -17.61 -16.10
CA PHE A 415 12.47 -17.15 -16.01
C PHE A 415 13.05 -17.32 -14.61
N ARG A 416 14.38 -17.40 -14.54
CA ARG A 416 15.15 -17.51 -13.29
C ARG A 416 15.74 -16.16 -12.91
N MET A 417 15.63 -15.80 -11.63
CA MET A 417 16.18 -14.56 -11.11
C MET A 417 16.99 -14.75 -9.82
N ILE A 418 17.96 -13.85 -9.61
CA ILE A 418 18.75 -13.71 -8.39
C ILE A 418 18.36 -12.39 -7.73
N ARG A 419 17.90 -12.48 -6.49
CA ARG A 419 17.57 -11.33 -5.65
C ARG A 419 18.80 -10.88 -4.85
N VAL A 420 19.10 -9.59 -4.92
CA VAL A 420 20.19 -8.96 -4.17
C VAL A 420 19.63 -7.84 -3.30
N GLU A 421 19.58 -8.07 -1.99
CA GLU A 421 18.98 -7.14 -1.02
C GLU A 421 19.74 -5.82 -0.88
N ALA A 422 21.06 -5.85 -0.98
CA ALA A 422 21.89 -4.67 -0.80
C ALA A 422 23.08 -4.68 -1.77
N PRO A 423 23.35 -3.59 -2.48
CA PRO A 423 24.39 -3.56 -3.52
C PRO A 423 25.79 -3.78 -2.94
N VAL A 424 26.00 -3.47 -1.66
CA VAL A 424 27.28 -3.65 -0.95
C VAL A 424 27.73 -5.10 -0.90
N VAL A 425 26.85 -6.10 -1.13
CA VAL A 425 27.27 -7.50 -1.22
C VAL A 425 27.91 -7.82 -2.57
N LEU A 426 27.75 -6.99 -3.58
CA LEU A 426 28.28 -7.24 -4.91
C LEU A 426 29.78 -6.91 -5.01
N VAL A 427 30.46 -7.60 -5.92
CA VAL A 427 31.77 -7.21 -6.45
C VAL A 427 31.58 -6.89 -7.92
N VAL A 428 31.96 -5.69 -8.33
CA VAL A 428 31.83 -5.22 -9.71
C VAL A 428 33.22 -4.89 -10.24
N ASN A 429 33.59 -5.51 -11.36
CA ASN A 429 34.90 -5.35 -12.00
C ASN A 429 36.07 -5.61 -11.04
N GLY A 430 35.94 -6.67 -10.22
CA GLY A 430 36.94 -7.05 -9.21
C GLY A 430 36.98 -6.17 -7.96
N LYS A 431 36.12 -5.15 -7.87
CA LYS A 431 36.08 -4.22 -6.73
C LYS A 431 34.79 -4.40 -5.94
N LYS A 432 34.91 -4.43 -4.61
CA LYS A 432 33.77 -4.47 -3.71
C LYS A 432 32.94 -3.20 -3.86
N VAL A 433 31.62 -3.34 -3.95
CA VAL A 433 30.72 -2.19 -3.96
C VAL A 433 30.75 -1.50 -2.59
N THR A 434 30.92 -0.18 -2.61
CA THR A 434 31.06 0.67 -1.44
C THR A 434 29.70 1.20 -0.96
N ARG A 435 29.63 1.61 0.31
CA ARG A 435 28.37 2.04 0.97
C ARG A 435 27.71 3.26 0.32
N ASP A 436 28.45 4.10 -0.41
CA ASP A 436 27.89 5.24 -1.15
C ASP A 436 26.97 4.82 -2.31
N GLN A 437 27.02 3.57 -2.74
CA GLN A 437 26.11 3.03 -3.75
C GLN A 437 24.80 2.49 -3.16
N GLN A 438 24.67 2.46 -1.83
CA GLN A 438 23.45 2.00 -1.16
C GLN A 438 22.56 3.19 -0.81
N ALA A 439 21.28 3.13 -1.20
CA ALA A 439 20.28 4.12 -0.83
C ALA A 439 19.97 4.08 0.67
N GLY A 440 19.58 5.24 1.21
CA GLY A 440 18.84 5.32 2.47
C GLY A 440 17.42 4.77 2.30
N VAL A 441 16.86 4.26 3.40
CA VAL A 441 15.55 3.60 3.47
C VAL A 441 14.44 4.60 3.13
N THR A 442 13.91 4.57 1.89
CA THR A 442 12.79 5.46 1.51
C THR A 442 11.95 4.88 0.36
N LEU A 443 10.63 4.85 0.55
CA LEU A 443 9.67 4.72 -0.55
C LEU A 443 8.47 5.66 -0.30
N SER A 444 7.87 6.17 -1.37
CA SER A 444 6.65 6.99 -1.35
C SER A 444 5.42 6.08 -1.25
N ILE A 445 4.61 6.26 -0.21
CA ILE A 445 3.33 5.56 -0.05
C ILE A 445 2.28 6.34 -0.84
N PHE A 446 1.50 5.64 -1.65
CA PHE A 446 0.47 6.22 -2.50
C PHE A 446 -0.68 6.84 -1.68
N LYS A 447 -1.23 7.96 -2.16
CA LYS A 447 -2.49 8.54 -1.68
C LYS A 447 -3.57 8.31 -2.74
N LYS A 448 -4.77 7.86 -2.34
CA LYS A 448 -5.92 7.80 -3.26
C LYS A 448 -6.27 9.16 -3.89
N TYR A 449 -5.86 10.26 -3.25
CA TYR A 449 -6.14 11.63 -3.66
C TYR A 449 -4.91 12.40 -4.19
N ASP A 450 -3.81 11.71 -4.53
CA ASP A 450 -2.70 12.30 -5.30
C ASP A 450 -2.82 11.96 -6.79
#